data_AF-A0ABD1TKJ3-F1
#
_entry.id   AF-A0ABD1TKJ3-F1
#
_cell.length_a   1.000
_cell.length_b   1.000
_cell.length_c   1.000
_cell.angle_alpha   90.00
_cell.angle_beta   90.00
_cell.angle_gamma   90.00
#
_symmetry.space_group_name_H-M   'P 1'
#
loop_
_entity.id
_entity.type
_entity.pdbx_description
1 polymer ?
#
loop_
_entity_poly.entity_id
_entity_poly.type
_entity_poly.pdbx_seq_one_letter_code
_entity_poly.pdbx_strand_id
1 'polypeptide(L)'
;MFMMWITSKQARLGTLIVVVPLFILWFLWNDINNSKHNGVRMNSTRIIERTHYLVESLLKAAIIHADKKRVTYHVAVTWRKPKDEWSKLNTDGALKGCGLTAGGGVIRNKLGDITWDFYDFYGTCSIIEAELKSVATCVGRRMSKKFW
;
A
#
# COMPACT_ATOMS: atom_id res chain seq x y z
N MET A 1 30.17 -4.67 -7.06
CA MET A 1 29.94 -5.23 -5.70
C MET A 1 28.75 -4.50 -5.11
N PHE A 2 27.66 -5.19 -4.77
CA PHE A 2 26.53 -4.57 -4.08
C PHE A 2 26.89 -4.46 -2.60
N MET A 3 26.97 -3.24 -2.08
CA MET A 3 27.30 -2.97 -0.68
C MET A 3 25.99 -2.63 0.04
N MET A 4 25.52 -3.51 0.92
CA MET A 4 24.32 -3.29 1.72
C MET A 4 24.70 -3.18 3.19
N TRP A 5 24.40 -2.04 3.80
CA TRP A 5 24.57 -1.85 5.23
C TRP A 5 23.29 -2.31 5.94
N ILE A 6 23.34 -3.48 6.58
CA ILE A 6 22.23 -3.99 7.40
C ILE A 6 22.53 -3.63 8.87
N THR A 7 21.65 -2.86 9.49
CA THR A 7 21.70 -2.62 10.94
C THR A 7 20.89 -3.67 11.69
N SER A 8 21.29 -4.03 12.92
CA SER A 8 20.60 -5.04 13.75
C SER A 8 19.13 -4.71 14.05
N LYS A 9 18.72 -3.44 13.90
CA LYS A 9 17.32 -2.99 14.07
C LYS A 9 16.44 -3.26 12.84
N GLN A 10 17.01 -3.27 11.63
CA GLN A 10 16.28 -3.61 10.38
C GLN A 10 15.94 -5.10 10.28
N ALA A 11 16.66 -5.97 10.99
CA ALA A 11 16.41 -7.41 11.02
C ALA A 11 15.07 -7.80 11.70
N ARG A 12 14.41 -6.88 12.41
CA ARG A 12 13.15 -7.15 13.14
C ARG A 12 11.87 -6.75 12.39
N LEU A 13 11.95 -5.95 11.33
CA LEU A 13 10.79 -5.60 10.50
C LEU A 13 10.95 -6.21 9.11
N GLY A 14 10.18 -7.28 8.83
CA GLY A 14 9.86 -7.73 7.47
C GLY A 14 11.02 -7.75 6.48
N THR A 15 12.18 -8.31 6.86
CA THR A 15 13.41 -8.30 6.04
C THR A 15 13.18 -8.74 4.60
N LEU A 16 12.26 -9.68 4.37
CA LEU A 16 11.83 -10.13 3.04
C LEU A 16 11.22 -9.02 2.18
N ILE A 17 10.41 -8.13 2.75
CA ILE A 17 9.77 -7.00 2.04
C ILE A 17 10.82 -6.01 1.53
N VAL A 18 11.99 -5.94 2.19
CA VAL A 18 13.09 -5.06 1.78
C VAL A 18 14.04 -5.76 0.80
N VAL A 19 14.46 -7.01 1.08
CA VAL A 19 15.48 -7.68 0.26
C VAL A 19 14.95 -8.21 -1.08
N VAL A 20 13.67 -8.62 -1.15
CA VAL A 20 13.09 -9.16 -2.39
C VAL A 20 13.07 -8.11 -3.50
N PRO A 21 12.55 -6.87 -3.30
CA PRO A 21 12.61 -5.83 -4.32
C PRO A 21 14.05 -5.48 -4.74
N LEU A 22 15.01 -5.50 -3.81
CA LEU A 22 16.41 -5.20 -4.12
C LEU A 22 17.04 -6.26 -5.03
N PHE A 23 16.79 -7.54 -4.78
CA PHE A 23 17.28 -8.61 -5.67
C PHE A 23 16.61 -8.59 -7.04
N ILE A 24 15.31 -8.30 -7.11
CA ILE A 24 14.61 -8.13 -8.38
C ILE A 24 15.26 -7.01 -9.18
N LEU A 25 15.49 -5.85 -8.57
CA LEU A 25 16.14 -4.71 -9.22
C LEU A 25 17.57 -5.05 -9.69
N TRP A 26 18.35 -5.74 -8.86
CA TRP A 26 19.69 -6.18 -9.22
C TRP A 26 19.72 -7.12 -10.43
N PHE A 27 18.89 -8.16 -10.43
CA PHE A 27 18.84 -9.12 -11.54
C PHE A 27 18.22 -8.53 -12.79
N LEU A 28 17.26 -7.62 -12.65
CA LEU A 28 16.71 -6.84 -13.76
C LEU A 28 17.80 -5.97 -14.40
N TRP A 29 18.57 -5.23 -13.59
CA TRP A 29 19.69 -4.44 -14.08
C TRP A 29 20.73 -5.29 -14.81
N ASN A 30 21.07 -6.46 -14.27
CA ASN A 30 22.01 -7.38 -14.91
C ASN A 30 21.49 -7.90 -16.27
N ASP A 31 20.21 -8.29 -16.34
CA ASP A 31 19.58 -8.75 -17.59
C ASP A 31 19.49 -7.63 -18.64
N ILE A 32 19.19 -6.39 -18.22
CA ILE A 32 19.20 -5.21 -19.10
C ILE A 32 20.60 -4.97 -19.66
N ASN A 33 21.64 -5.02 -18.83
CA ASN A 33 23.01 -4.82 -19.27
C ASN A 33 23.49 -5.92 -20.22
N ASN A 34 23.15 -7.17 -19.92
CA ASN A 34 23.47 -8.29 -20.81
C ASN A 34 22.74 -8.18 -22.15
N SER A 35 21.51 -7.68 -22.16
CA SER A 35 20.80 -7.38 -23.41
C SER A 35 21.46 -6.27 -24.21
N LYS A 36 21.94 -5.21 -23.55
CA LYS A 36 22.55 -4.05 -24.21
C LYS A 36 23.95 -4.31 -24.73
N HIS A 37 24.77 -5.04 -23.98
CA HIS A 37 26.20 -5.16 -24.27
C HIS A 37 26.60 -6.53 -24.80
N ASN A 38 25.83 -7.58 -24.51
CA ASN A 38 26.18 -8.96 -24.83
C ASN A 38 25.15 -9.65 -25.74
N GLY A 39 24.13 -8.94 -26.21
CA GLY A 39 23.08 -9.48 -27.09
C GLY A 39 22.19 -10.55 -26.46
N VAL A 40 22.27 -10.74 -25.14
CA VAL A 40 21.51 -11.78 -24.43
C VAL A 40 20.10 -11.26 -24.14
N ARG A 41 19.07 -11.91 -24.67
CA ARG A 41 17.68 -11.52 -24.39
C ARG A 41 17.36 -11.59 -22.90
N MET A 42 16.59 -10.60 -22.44
CA MET A 42 16.02 -10.59 -21.09
C MET A 42 15.05 -11.76 -20.92
N ASN A 43 15.06 -12.37 -19.73
CA ASN A 43 14.15 -13.45 -19.38
C ASN A 43 13.63 -13.25 -17.95
N SER A 44 12.34 -12.94 -17.82
CA SER A 44 11.69 -12.70 -16.53
C SER A 44 11.70 -13.93 -15.63
N THR A 45 11.51 -15.13 -16.17
CA THR A 45 11.59 -16.39 -15.42
C THR A 45 12.96 -16.54 -14.76
N ARG A 46 14.04 -16.26 -15.49
CA ARG A 46 15.41 -16.30 -14.95
C ARG A 46 15.64 -15.30 -13.81
N ILE A 47 15.05 -14.10 -13.90
CA ILE A 47 15.11 -13.08 -12.84
C ILE A 47 14.39 -13.58 -11.58
N ILE A 48 13.21 -14.19 -11.73
CA ILE A 48 12.42 -14.75 -10.63
C ILE A 48 13.16 -15.91 -9.97
N GLU A 49 13.66 -16.87 -10.75
CA GLU A 49 14.39 -18.04 -10.25
C GLU A 49 15.64 -17.64 -9.46
N ARG A 50 16.43 -16.69 -9.99
CA ARG A 50 17.63 -16.19 -9.30
C ARG A 50 17.30 -15.43 -8.01
N THR A 51 16.22 -14.65 -8.04
CA THR A 51 15.70 -13.97 -6.84
C THR A 51 15.28 -14.99 -5.78
N HIS A 52 14.51 -16.00 -6.18
CA HIS A 52 14.05 -17.07 -5.31
C HIS A 52 15.22 -17.83 -4.69
N TYR A 53 16.20 -18.23 -5.51
CA TYR A 53 17.40 -18.93 -5.05
C TYR A 53 18.18 -18.13 -3.99
N LEU A 54 18.43 -16.83 -4.22
CA LEU A 54 19.14 -16.01 -3.23
C LEU A 54 18.36 -15.85 -1.92
N VAL A 55 17.04 -15.67 -2.00
CA VAL A 55 16.19 -15.57 -0.81
C VAL A 55 16.25 -16.87 -0.01
N GLU A 56 16.12 -18.03 -0.68
CA GLU A 56 16.25 -19.33 -0.02
C GLU A 56 17.63 -19.54 0.61
N SER A 57 18.71 -19.19 -0.09
CA SER A 57 20.07 -19.29 0.44
C SER A 57 20.26 -18.45 1.69
N LEU A 58 19.71 -17.23 1.73
CA LEU A 58 19.81 -16.35 2.90
C LEU A 58 18.96 -16.83 4.08
N LEU A 59 17.80 -17.43 3.81
CA LEU A 59 16.96 -18.06 4.83
C LEU A 59 17.67 -19.28 5.43
N LYS A 60 18.27 -20.14 4.60
CA LYS A 60 19.05 -21.32 5.03
C LYS A 60 20.28 -20.92 5.83
N ALA A 61 20.95 -19.85 5.45
CA ALA A 61 22.11 -19.30 6.17
C ALA A 61 21.74 -18.53 7.46
N ALA A 62 20.45 -18.43 7.79
CA ALA A 62 19.93 -17.64 8.92
C ALA A 62 20.36 -16.16 8.92
N ILE A 63 20.72 -15.62 7.75
CA ILE A 63 21.09 -14.21 7.56
C ILE A 63 19.84 -13.33 7.56
N ILE A 64 18.75 -13.85 7.00
CA ILE A 64 17.42 -13.23 7.07
C ILE A 64 16.48 -14.19 7.77
N HIS A 65 15.65 -13.66 8.65
CA HIS A 65 14.59 -14.42 9.29
C HIS A 65 13.29 -14.19 8.51
N ALA A 66 12.68 -15.28 8.03
CA ALA A 66 11.27 -15.22 7.70
C ALA A 66 10.53 -14.97 9.01
N ASP A 67 9.84 -13.83 9.09
CA ASP A 67 8.92 -13.58 10.19
C ASP A 67 7.98 -14.80 10.27
N LYS A 68 7.80 -15.36 11.47
CA LYS A 68 6.93 -16.54 11.66
C LYS A 68 5.61 -16.23 10.96
N LYS A 69 5.22 -17.06 9.98
CA LYS A 69 4.02 -16.88 9.11
C LYS A 69 3.05 -15.92 9.78
N ARG A 70 3.11 -14.64 9.41
CA ARG A 70 1.99 -13.75 9.69
C ARG A 70 0.85 -14.46 8.99
N VAL A 71 -0.08 -15.01 9.77
CA VAL A 71 -1.22 -15.72 9.20
C VAL A 71 -1.98 -14.67 8.40
N THR A 72 -1.72 -14.62 7.11
CA THR A 72 -2.43 -13.74 6.19
C THR A 72 -3.78 -14.40 6.00
N TYR A 73 -4.76 -13.99 6.79
CA TYR A 73 -6.14 -14.36 6.54
C TYR A 73 -6.55 -13.68 5.24
N HIS A 74 -6.70 -14.45 4.17
CA HIS A 74 -7.45 -14.01 3.01
C HIS A 74 -8.92 -13.97 3.42
N VAL A 75 -9.33 -12.85 4.04
CA VAL A 75 -10.75 -12.58 4.27
C VAL A 75 -11.31 -12.19 2.92
N ALA A 76 -12.17 -13.03 2.36
CA ALA A 76 -13.03 -12.62 1.26
C ALA A 76 -13.92 -11.50 1.78
N VAL A 77 -13.56 -10.25 1.50
CA VAL A 77 -14.40 -9.09 1.77
C VAL A 77 -15.48 -9.07 0.70
N THR A 78 -16.53 -9.87 0.90
CA THR A 78 -17.71 -9.81 0.05
C THR A 78 -18.53 -8.59 0.46
N TRP A 79 -18.83 -7.72 -0.48
CA TRP A 79 -19.72 -6.60 -0.22
C TRP A 79 -21.11 -7.15 0.15
N ARG A 80 -21.56 -6.86 1.38
CA ARG A 80 -22.93 -7.18 1.83
C ARG A 80 -23.69 -5.87 1.90
N LYS A 81 -24.88 -5.84 1.29
CA LYS A 81 -25.78 -4.69 1.42
C LYS A 81 -26.03 -4.45 2.92
N PRO A 82 -25.78 -3.22 3.43
CA PRO A 82 -26.10 -2.87 4.81
C PRO A 82 -27.59 -3.10 5.11
N LYS A 83 -27.95 -3.34 6.37
CA LYS A 83 -29.36 -3.40 6.79
C LYS A 83 -30.04 -2.03 6.57
N ASP A 84 -31.36 -1.99 6.47
CA ASP A 84 -32.11 -0.78 6.10
C ASP A 84 -31.88 0.45 7.01
N GLU A 85 -31.41 0.24 8.25
CA GLU A 85 -31.06 1.28 9.23
C GLU A 85 -29.66 1.90 9.04
N TRP A 86 -28.93 1.52 7.99
CA TRP A 86 -27.57 1.99 7.75
C TRP A 86 -27.53 3.12 6.71
N SER A 87 -26.73 4.14 6.98
CA SER A 87 -26.38 5.16 6.00
C SER A 87 -25.06 4.81 5.31
N LYS A 88 -24.95 5.08 4.01
CA LYS A 88 -23.73 4.84 3.23
C LYS A 88 -22.87 6.10 3.23
N LEU A 89 -21.63 6.00 3.67
CA LEU A 89 -20.62 7.06 3.54
C LEU A 89 -19.72 6.78 2.34
N ASN A 90 -19.58 7.77 1.46
CA ASN A 90 -18.63 7.79 0.37
C ASN A 90 -17.67 8.96 0.61
N THR A 91 -16.36 8.71 0.65
CA THR A 91 -15.33 9.74 0.80
C THR A 91 -14.33 9.68 -0.33
N ASP A 92 -13.68 10.80 -0.61
CA ASP A 92 -12.64 10.92 -1.62
C ASP A 92 -11.61 11.99 -1.22
N GLY A 93 -10.34 11.73 -1.51
CA GLY A 93 -9.24 12.68 -1.36
C GLY A 93 -8.80 13.21 -2.72
N ALA A 94 -8.48 14.50 -2.80
CA ALA A 94 -8.03 15.14 -4.03
C ALA A 94 -6.63 15.74 -3.85
N LEU A 95 -5.80 15.60 -4.88
CA LEU A 95 -4.49 16.25 -5.00
C LEU A 95 -4.44 17.05 -6.30
N LYS A 96 -4.21 18.36 -6.19
CA LYS A 96 -3.95 19.24 -7.31
C LYS A 96 -2.46 19.16 -7.67
N GLY A 97 -2.12 19.24 -8.96
CA GLY A 97 -0.73 19.13 -9.44
C GLY A 97 0.28 20.12 -8.81
N CYS A 98 -0.19 21.18 -8.17
CA CYS A 98 0.63 22.10 -7.38
C CYS A 98 0.93 21.64 -5.93
N GLY A 99 0.55 20.41 -5.56
CA GLY A 99 0.79 19.83 -4.24
C GLY A 99 -0.29 20.14 -3.18
N LEU A 100 -1.33 20.88 -3.56
CA LEU A 100 -2.45 21.19 -2.67
C LEU A 100 -3.45 20.04 -2.62
N THR A 101 -3.91 19.72 -1.43
CA THR A 101 -4.88 18.65 -1.17
C THR A 101 -6.17 19.16 -0.56
N ALA A 102 -7.24 18.47 -0.90
CA ALA A 102 -8.55 18.65 -0.34
C ALA A 102 -9.21 17.28 -0.25
N GLY A 103 -10.43 17.24 0.28
CA GLY A 103 -11.23 16.04 0.21
C GLY A 103 -12.59 16.25 0.80
N GLY A 104 -13.40 15.20 0.77
CA GLY A 104 -14.79 15.31 1.20
C GLY A 104 -15.53 14.00 1.10
N GLY A 105 -16.83 14.09 1.19
CA GLY A 105 -17.69 12.93 1.08
C GLY A 105 -19.17 13.26 1.18
N VAL A 106 -19.97 12.23 0.89
CA VAL A 106 -21.43 12.28 0.96
C VAL A 106 -21.95 11.09 1.75
N ILE A 107 -22.96 11.33 2.57
CA ILE A 107 -23.74 10.32 3.27
C ILE A 107 -25.07 10.15 2.53
N ARG A 108 -25.44 8.90 2.26
CA ARG A 108 -26.67 8.55 1.56
C ARG A 108 -27.59 7.69 2.43
N ASN A 109 -28.89 7.90 2.29
CA ASN A 109 -29.91 7.04 2.88
C ASN A 109 -30.06 5.71 2.10
N LYS A 110 -30.99 4.86 2.53
CA LYS A 110 -31.30 3.58 1.88
C LYS A 110 -31.86 3.69 0.45
N LEU A 111 -32.44 4.83 0.09
CA LEU A 111 -32.97 5.13 -1.24
C LEU A 111 -31.87 5.66 -2.19
N GLY A 112 -30.70 6.02 -1.65
CA GLY A 112 -29.59 6.60 -2.39
C GLY A 112 -29.53 8.13 -2.36
N ASP A 113 -30.52 8.78 -1.73
CA ASP A 113 -30.56 10.23 -1.58
C ASP A 113 -29.44 10.70 -0.65
N ILE A 114 -28.83 11.83 -1.00
CA ILE A 114 -27.80 12.47 -0.18
C ILE A 114 -28.49 13.11 1.03
N THR A 115 -28.21 12.60 2.22
CA THR A 115 -28.69 13.20 3.47
C THR A 115 -27.72 14.21 4.04
N TRP A 116 -26.44 14.10 3.70
CA TRP A 116 -25.41 15.00 4.16
C TRP A 116 -24.20 14.98 3.24
N ASP A 117 -23.49 16.09 3.15
CA ASP A 117 -22.24 16.23 2.43
C ASP A 117 -21.24 17.08 3.22
N PHE A 118 -19.97 16.93 2.87
CA PHE A 118 -18.90 17.74 3.42
C PHE A 118 -17.72 17.81 2.46
N TYR A 119 -16.96 18.88 2.62
CA TYR A 119 -15.63 19.01 2.04
C TYR A 119 -14.74 19.77 3.01
N ASP A 120 -13.43 19.62 2.83
CA ASP A 120 -12.43 20.32 3.59
C ASP A 120 -11.13 20.48 2.79
N PHE A 121 -10.33 21.47 3.18
CA PHE A 121 -9.01 21.72 2.60
C PHE A 121 -7.92 21.21 3.54
N TYR A 122 -7.00 20.40 3.02
CA TYR A 122 -6.00 19.70 3.82
C TYR A 122 -4.59 20.27 3.72
N GLY A 123 -4.42 21.36 2.98
CA GLY A 123 -3.13 22.02 2.79
C GLY A 123 -2.23 21.25 1.82
N THR A 124 -1.01 20.95 2.24
CA THR A 124 -0.06 20.14 1.47
C THR A 124 0.15 18.82 2.18
N CYS A 125 -0.37 17.73 1.61
CA CYS A 125 -0.10 16.36 2.08
C CYS A 125 -0.09 15.39 0.90
N SER A 126 0.28 14.14 1.15
CA SER A 126 0.17 13.08 0.15
C SER A 126 -1.29 12.78 -0.20
N ILE A 127 -1.51 12.14 -1.36
CA ILE A 127 -2.84 11.70 -1.78
C ILE A 127 -3.45 10.71 -0.78
N ILE A 128 -2.64 9.78 -0.23
CA ILE A 128 -3.12 8.81 0.77
C ILE A 128 -3.54 9.52 2.06
N GLU A 129 -2.79 10.54 2.49
CA GLU A 129 -3.20 11.35 3.65
C GLU A 129 -4.49 12.13 3.38
N ALA A 130 -4.70 12.63 2.16
CA ALA A 130 -5.94 13.31 1.79
C ALA A 130 -7.15 12.36 1.88
N GLU A 131 -7.04 11.14 1.35
CA GLU A 131 -8.06 10.09 1.44
C GLU A 131 -8.43 9.76 2.90
N LEU A 132 -7.42 9.56 3.75
CA LEU A 132 -7.62 9.26 5.17
C LEU A 132 -8.23 10.44 5.93
N LYS A 133 -7.78 11.66 5.62
CA LYS A 133 -8.33 12.89 6.22
C LYS A 133 -9.80 13.08 5.84
N SER A 134 -10.22 12.75 4.62
CA SER A 134 -11.64 12.76 4.22
C SER A 134 -12.52 11.88 5.10
N VAL A 135 -12.06 10.67 5.43
CA VAL A 135 -12.76 9.79 6.37
C VAL A 135 -12.80 10.39 7.78
N ALA A 136 -11.65 10.87 8.28
CA ALA A 136 -11.53 11.43 9.62
C ALA A 136 -12.41 12.68 9.81
N THR A 137 -12.46 13.58 8.81
CA THR A 137 -13.31 14.77 8.82
C THR A 137 -14.79 14.39 8.97
N CYS A 138 -15.26 13.37 8.25
CA CYS A 138 -16.64 12.90 8.37
C CYS A 138 -16.96 12.43 9.80
N VAL A 139 -16.10 11.58 10.36
CA VAL A 139 -16.31 10.98 11.69
C VAL A 139 -16.26 12.05 12.77
N GLY A 140 -15.28 12.96 12.70
CA GLY A 140 -15.13 14.07 13.64
C GLY A 140 -16.32 15.04 13.62
N ARG A 141 -16.79 15.43 12.42
CA ARG A 141 -17.95 16.33 12.29
C ARG A 141 -19.25 15.66 12.75
N ARG A 142 -19.42 14.35 12.55
CA ARG A 142 -20.56 13.58 13.09
C ARG A 142 -20.54 13.50 14.62
N MET A 143 -19.37 13.36 15.25
CA MET A 143 -19.28 13.36 16.72
C MET A 143 -19.48 14.74 17.35
N SER A 144 -19.18 15.81 16.60
CA SER A 144 -19.42 17.20 17.07
C SER A 144 -20.90 17.60 17.05
N LYS A 145 -21.71 17.00 16.17
CA LYS A 145 -23.16 17.20 16.14
C LYS A 145 -23.86 16.02 16.80
N LYS A 146 -24.01 16.06 18.13
CA LYS A 146 -25.03 15.26 18.83
C LYS A 146 -26.40 15.68 18.31
N PHE A 147 -26.94 14.94 17.34
CA PHE A 147 -28.35 15.01 17.00
C PHE A 147 -29.09 14.14 18.02
N TRP A 148 -29.93 14.80 18.83
CA TRP A 148 -30.98 14.17 19.62
C TRP A 148 -32.14 13.75 18.72
#